data_AF-A0A844I5W1-F1
#
_entry.id   AF-A0A844I5W1-F1
#
_cell.length_a   1.000
_cell.length_b   1.000
_cell.length_c   1.000
_cell.angle_alpha   90.00
_cell.angle_beta   90.00
_cell.angle_gamma   90.00
#
_symmetry.space_group_name_H-M   'P 1'
#
loop_
_entity.id
_entity.type
_entity.pdbx_description
1 polymer ?
#
loop_
_entity_poly.entity_id
_entity_poly.type
_entity_poly.pdbx_seq_one_letter_code
_entity_poly.pdbx_strand_id
1 'polypeptide(L)'
;MFQKQLEIICVLGIIVASNTIFPSPGLSQTPKNSNKWIISSIETSDKVDMGCAPKSNQSRILSSPNPNDIHPDWKGESYIGMSWSLIAKKIINNDTGIYLKGDLYSPRGGLINENIFVIENEWDCNSN
;
A
#
# COMPACT_ATOMS: atom_id res chain seq x y z
N MET A 1 6.16 53.42 -27.91
CA MET A 1 6.34 51.98 -27.68
C MET A 1 6.80 51.87 -26.23
N PHE A 2 6.00 51.66 -25.18
CA PHE A 2 4.67 51.08 -24.95
C PHE A 2 3.77 52.07 -24.17
N GLN A 3 2.45 51.95 -24.34
CA GLN A 3 1.40 52.83 -23.82
C GLN A 3 0.87 52.39 -22.43
N LYS A 4 0.57 53.39 -21.58
CA LYS A 4 -0.64 53.61 -20.74
C LYS A 4 -1.13 52.50 -19.79
N GLN A 5 -1.17 52.77 -18.47
CA GLN A 5 -2.32 53.34 -17.72
C GLN A 5 -3.58 52.44 -17.75
N LEU A 6 -3.99 51.87 -16.61
CA LEU A 6 -5.17 52.34 -15.86
C LEU A 6 -5.40 51.51 -14.59
N GLU A 7 -5.71 52.20 -13.50
CA GLU A 7 -6.27 51.66 -12.26
C GLU A 7 -7.72 51.17 -12.43
N ILE A 8 -8.28 50.47 -11.44
CA ILE A 8 -9.50 50.89 -10.71
C ILE A 8 -9.88 49.85 -9.62
N ILE A 9 -10.07 50.39 -8.43
CA ILE A 9 -10.64 49.79 -7.22
C ILE A 9 -12.18 49.76 -7.36
N CYS A 10 -12.82 48.61 -7.10
CA CYS A 10 -14.25 48.49 -6.75
C CYS A 10 -14.34 47.53 -5.54
N VAL A 11 -14.45 48.04 -4.32
CA VAL A 11 -15.67 48.41 -3.58
C VAL A 11 -16.48 47.20 -3.11
N LEU A 12 -16.76 47.25 -1.80
CA LEU A 12 -17.50 46.35 -0.95
C LEU A 12 -18.75 45.72 -1.58
N GLY A 13 -18.93 44.43 -1.31
CA GLY A 13 -20.21 43.74 -1.39
C GLY A 13 -20.34 42.74 -0.25
N ILE A 14 -20.76 43.21 0.92
CA ILE A 14 -21.28 42.37 2.00
C ILE A 14 -22.63 41.83 1.52
N ILE A 15 -22.82 40.50 1.50
CA ILE A 15 -24.16 39.90 1.43
C ILE A 15 -24.35 39.02 2.68
N VAL A 16 -25.44 39.35 3.36
CA VAL A 16 -25.97 38.80 4.61
C VAL A 16 -26.64 37.45 4.38
N ALA A 17 -26.64 36.64 5.43
CA ALA A 17 -27.18 35.28 5.58
C ALA A 17 -28.65 35.06 5.14
N SER A 18 -28.98 33.82 4.75
CA SER A 18 -29.78 32.87 5.56
C SER A 18 -30.38 31.70 4.75
N ASN A 19 -30.25 30.50 5.34
CA ASN A 19 -31.25 29.43 5.46
C ASN A 19 -31.54 28.40 4.32
N THR A 20 -31.20 27.16 4.69
CA THR A 20 -31.97 25.88 4.61
C THR A 20 -31.76 24.90 3.44
N ILE A 21 -31.67 23.62 3.87
CA ILE A 21 -32.08 22.34 3.22
C ILE A 21 -30.91 21.37 2.90
N PHE A 22 -30.74 20.38 3.79
CA PHE A 22 -30.26 19.02 3.49
C PHE A 22 -31.42 18.24 2.83
N PRO A 23 -31.22 17.23 1.93
CA PRO A 23 -30.39 16.04 2.21
C PRO A 23 -29.61 15.41 1.02
N SER A 24 -28.60 14.60 1.36
CA SER A 24 -28.01 13.51 0.54
C SER A 24 -29.10 12.55 0.02
N PRO A 25 -28.95 11.77 -1.09
CA PRO A 25 -27.77 10.90 -1.33
C PRO A 25 -27.37 10.64 -2.80
N GLY A 26 -26.17 10.08 -2.99
CA GLY A 26 -25.89 9.16 -4.11
C GLY A 26 -25.04 9.69 -5.26
N LEU A 27 -23.90 9.02 -5.45
CA LEU A 27 -23.08 8.89 -6.65
C LEU A 27 -22.66 10.18 -7.40
N SER A 28 -21.35 10.47 -7.39
CA SER A 28 -20.66 10.75 -8.65
C SER A 28 -19.15 10.50 -8.51
N GLN A 29 -18.62 9.82 -9.51
CA GLN A 29 -17.23 9.41 -9.65
C GLN A 29 -16.30 10.61 -9.87
N THR A 30 -15.04 10.37 -9.51
CA THR A 30 -13.80 11.13 -9.75
C THR A 30 -13.75 11.88 -11.08
N PRO A 31 -12.98 12.99 -11.21
CA PRO A 31 -11.57 12.82 -11.62
C PRO A 31 -10.62 13.95 -11.17
N LYS A 32 -9.42 13.61 -10.67
CA LYS A 32 -8.27 14.56 -10.67
C LYS A 32 -6.98 13.91 -11.14
N ASN A 33 -6.90 13.83 -12.47
CA ASN A 33 -5.83 14.33 -13.34
C ASN A 33 -4.37 14.40 -12.79
N SER A 34 -3.57 13.43 -13.25
CA SER A 34 -2.24 13.53 -13.89
C SER A 34 -1.20 14.53 -13.40
N ASN A 35 -0.09 13.98 -12.86
CA ASN A 35 1.23 14.27 -13.44
C ASN A 35 2.15 13.04 -13.42
N LYS A 36 2.40 12.57 -14.63
CA LYS A 36 3.34 11.54 -15.09
C LYS A 36 4.76 11.71 -14.53
N TRP A 37 5.21 10.72 -13.75
CA TRP A 37 6.60 10.27 -13.69
C TRP A 37 6.58 8.79 -14.03
N ILE A 38 7.45 8.33 -14.94
CA ILE A 38 7.60 6.91 -15.24
C ILE A 38 8.26 6.28 -14.01
N ILE A 39 7.45 5.89 -13.05
CA ILE A 39 7.82 5.05 -11.93
C ILE A 39 7.09 3.75 -12.22
N SER A 40 7.84 2.66 -12.44
CA SER A 40 7.31 1.30 -12.45
C SER A 40 6.34 1.18 -11.27
N SER A 41 5.05 1.18 -11.57
CA SER A 41 3.98 1.43 -10.60
C SER A 41 3.85 0.22 -9.70
N ILE A 42 4.71 0.17 -8.69
CA ILE A 42 4.53 -0.63 -7.49
C ILE A 42 3.29 -0.04 -6.82
N GLU A 43 2.13 -0.62 -7.11
CA GLU A 43 0.87 -0.26 -6.46
C GLU A 43 0.92 -0.81 -5.04
N THR A 44 1.53 -0.03 -4.16
CA THR A 44 1.50 -0.28 -2.74
C THR A 44 0.12 0.07 -2.19
N SER A 45 -0.67 -0.96 -1.91
CA SER A 45 -1.99 -0.84 -1.29
C SER A 45 -1.88 -0.58 0.22
N ASP A 46 -3.03 -0.33 0.83
CA ASP A 46 -3.27 0.18 2.18
C ASP A 46 -2.56 -0.61 3.30
N LYS A 47 -2.52 -0.01 4.49
CA LYS A 47 -2.14 -0.74 5.70
C LYS A 47 -3.15 -1.85 5.94
N VAL A 48 -2.67 -3.09 5.84
CA VAL A 48 -3.42 -4.30 6.14
C VAL A 48 -2.90 -4.86 7.46
N ASP A 49 -3.73 -5.56 8.21
CA ASP A 49 -3.28 -6.40 9.32
C ASP A 49 -3.89 -7.78 9.11
N MET A 50 -3.14 -8.66 8.44
CA MET A 50 -3.61 -9.95 7.98
C MET A 50 -2.62 -11.04 8.40
N GLY A 51 -3.15 -12.05 9.09
CA GLY A 51 -2.40 -13.24 9.46
C GLY A 51 -2.29 -14.20 8.27
N CYS A 52 -1.06 -14.55 7.92
CA CYS A 52 -0.74 -15.49 6.86
C CYS A 52 0.10 -16.65 7.40
N ALA A 53 -0.18 -17.85 6.92
CA ALA A 53 0.63 -19.04 7.19
C ALA A 53 1.30 -19.52 5.90
N PRO A 54 2.52 -20.07 5.96
CA PRO A 54 3.17 -20.60 4.77
C PRO A 54 2.48 -21.89 4.32
N LYS A 55 2.18 -22.00 3.01
CA LYS A 55 1.55 -23.22 2.44
C LYS A 55 2.47 -24.43 2.41
N SER A 56 3.79 -24.19 2.37
CA SER A 56 4.81 -25.24 2.32
C SER A 56 6.11 -24.78 2.98
N ASN A 57 7.01 -25.74 3.20
CA ASN A 57 8.39 -25.44 3.62
C ASN A 57 9.25 -24.81 2.51
N GLN A 58 8.73 -24.71 1.29
CA GLN A 58 9.38 -24.04 0.16
C GLN A 58 8.97 -22.57 0.02
N SER A 59 8.07 -22.07 0.87
CA SER A 59 7.64 -20.67 0.84
C SER A 59 8.85 -19.76 1.10
N ARG A 60 9.08 -18.81 0.20
CA ARG A 60 10.29 -17.99 0.17
C ARG A 60 10.11 -16.73 1.01
N ILE A 61 11.18 -16.36 1.70
CA ILE A 61 11.30 -15.08 2.39
C ILE A 61 12.24 -14.19 1.57
N LEU A 62 11.77 -13.00 1.24
CA LEU A 62 12.42 -12.07 0.31
C LEU A 62 12.82 -10.78 1.05
N SER A 63 13.91 -10.16 0.59
CA SER A 63 14.37 -8.84 1.07
C SER A 63 13.69 -7.67 0.37
N SER A 64 13.13 -7.89 -0.82
CA SER A 64 12.42 -6.89 -1.62
C SER A 64 11.27 -7.55 -2.40
N PRO A 65 10.36 -6.78 -3.02
CA PRO A 65 9.23 -7.34 -3.78
C PRO A 65 9.70 -7.84 -5.17
N ASN A 66 10.65 -8.79 -5.16
CA ASN A 66 11.26 -9.42 -6.33
C ASN A 66 11.45 -10.91 -6.03
N PRO A 67 10.99 -11.84 -6.90
CA PRO A 67 10.99 -13.27 -6.60
C PRO A 67 12.39 -13.90 -6.53
N ASN A 68 13.42 -13.21 -7.03
CA ASN A 68 14.81 -13.68 -7.01
C ASN A 68 15.62 -13.09 -5.85
N ASP A 69 15.06 -12.14 -5.10
CA ASP A 69 15.77 -11.46 -4.01
C ASP A 69 15.51 -12.15 -2.66
N ILE A 70 16.04 -13.37 -2.53
CA ILE A 70 15.93 -14.16 -1.30
C ILE A 70 16.65 -13.43 -0.15
N HIS A 71 15.98 -13.32 0.99
CA HIS A 71 16.55 -12.67 2.17
C HIS A 71 17.83 -13.38 2.63
N PRO A 72 18.92 -12.66 2.98
CA PRO A 72 20.21 -13.27 3.30
C PRO A 72 20.13 -14.31 4.42
N ASP A 73 19.34 -14.07 5.46
CA ASP A 73 19.10 -15.02 6.57
C ASP A 73 18.40 -16.33 6.11
N TRP A 74 17.77 -16.30 4.95
CA TRP A 74 16.94 -17.37 4.38
C TRP A 74 17.58 -18.03 3.14
N LYS A 75 18.87 -17.76 2.89
CA LYS A 75 19.64 -18.43 1.82
C LYS A 75 20.20 -19.77 2.28
N GLY A 76 20.47 -20.67 1.33
CA GLY A 76 21.12 -21.95 1.60
C GLY A 76 20.15 -22.99 2.18
N GLU A 77 20.47 -23.52 3.37
CA GLU A 77 19.72 -24.59 4.02
C GLU A 77 18.60 -24.07 4.97
N SER A 78 18.43 -22.76 5.07
CA SER A 78 17.33 -22.15 5.84
C SER A 78 15.98 -22.49 5.23
N TYR A 79 15.02 -22.91 6.05
CA TYR A 79 13.67 -23.25 5.62
C TYR A 79 12.62 -22.68 6.57
N ILE A 80 11.48 -22.29 6.01
CA ILE A 80 10.34 -21.80 6.80
C ILE A 80 9.55 -22.99 7.37
N GLY A 81 9.22 -22.93 8.65
CA GLY A 81 8.37 -23.95 9.26
C GLY A 81 6.90 -23.68 8.97
N MET A 82 6.10 -24.74 8.76
CA MET A 82 4.66 -24.61 8.47
C MET A 82 3.83 -23.99 9.61
N SER A 83 4.37 -23.98 10.83
CA SER A 83 3.72 -23.37 12.00
C SER A 83 4.11 -21.92 12.25
N TRP A 84 4.83 -21.30 11.31
CA TRP A 84 5.22 -19.89 11.39
C TRP A 84 4.08 -19.01 10.90
N SER A 85 4.08 -17.75 11.31
CA SER A 85 3.02 -16.82 10.94
C SER A 85 3.61 -15.50 10.50
N LEU A 86 3.16 -15.00 9.37
CA LEU A 86 3.46 -13.65 8.89
C LEU A 86 2.27 -12.77 9.22
N ILE A 87 2.55 -11.61 9.82
CA ILE A 87 1.57 -10.53 9.96
C ILE A 87 1.84 -9.53 8.83
N ALA A 88 1.05 -9.64 7.75
CA ALA A 88 1.15 -8.79 6.58
C ALA A 88 0.62 -7.39 6.92
N LYS A 89 1.51 -6.40 6.79
CA LYS A 89 1.25 -4.97 7.04
C LYS A 89 0.88 -4.19 5.78
N LYS A 90 1.33 -4.68 4.62
CA LYS A 90 1.19 -4.01 3.34
C LYS A 90 1.12 -5.01 2.20
N ILE A 91 0.25 -4.74 1.23
CA ILE A 91 0.17 -5.51 -0.01
C ILE A 91 0.81 -4.68 -1.13
N ILE A 92 1.63 -5.33 -1.93
CA ILE A 92 2.43 -4.71 -2.98
C ILE A 92 2.15 -5.45 -4.27
N ASN A 93 1.51 -4.79 -5.22
CA ASN A 93 1.25 -5.36 -6.52
C ASN A 93 2.27 -4.84 -7.55
N ASN A 94 3.00 -5.78 -8.16
CA ASN A 94 4.02 -5.52 -9.17
C ASN A 94 3.77 -6.36 -10.42
N ASP A 95 4.52 -6.07 -11.48
CA ASP A 95 4.57 -6.86 -12.73
C ASP A 95 4.95 -8.34 -12.51
N THR A 96 5.73 -8.64 -11.46
CA THR A 96 6.12 -10.01 -11.12
C THR A 96 5.11 -10.76 -10.24
N GLY A 97 4.08 -10.08 -9.72
CA GLY A 97 3.03 -10.68 -8.89
C GLY A 97 2.70 -9.86 -7.65
N ILE A 98 1.96 -10.48 -6.73
CA ILE A 98 1.50 -9.87 -5.48
C ILE A 98 2.44 -10.28 -4.34
N TYR A 99 2.96 -9.28 -3.64
CA TYR A 99 3.84 -9.44 -2.49
C TYR A 99 3.19 -8.91 -1.23
N LEU A 100 3.46 -9.57 -0.11
CA LEU A 100 3.05 -9.14 1.21
C LEU A 100 4.28 -8.70 1.97
N LYS A 101 4.25 -7.48 2.51
CA LYS A 101 5.28 -6.98 3.41
C LYS A 101 4.79 -7.04 4.85
N GLY A 102 5.58 -7.63 5.74
CA GLY A 102 5.12 -7.86 7.12
C GLY A 102 6.22 -8.30 8.07
N ASP A 103 5.77 -8.72 9.25
CA ASP A 103 6.65 -9.25 10.30
C ASP A 103 6.43 -10.75 10.43
N LEU A 104 7.54 -11.49 10.56
CA LEU A 104 7.54 -12.94 10.65
C LEU A 104 7.70 -13.38 12.10
N TYR A 105 6.79 -14.24 12.56
CA TYR A 105 6.76 -14.78 13.90
C TYR A 105 6.97 -16.29 13.89
N SER A 106 7.76 -16.75 14.87
CA SER A 106 7.92 -18.16 15.17
C SER A 106 6.65 -18.75 15.77
N PRO A 107 6.50 -20.09 15.76
CA PRO A 107 5.35 -20.78 16.35
C PRO A 107 5.22 -20.54 17.87
N ARG A 108 6.27 -20.03 18.51
CA ARG A 108 6.32 -19.68 19.94
C ARG A 108 5.98 -18.22 20.21
N GLY A 109 5.61 -17.45 19.18
CA GLY A 109 5.28 -16.02 19.28
C GLY A 109 6.50 -15.07 19.28
N GLY A 110 7.72 -15.59 19.12
CA GLY A 110 8.91 -14.76 18.99
C GLY A 110 9.02 -14.15 17.60
N LEU A 111 9.29 -12.84 17.51
CA LEU A 111 9.60 -12.15 16.26
C LEU A 111 10.93 -12.66 15.71
N ILE A 112 10.95 -13.08 14.45
CA ILE A 112 12.13 -13.62 13.78
C ILE A 112 12.75 -12.60 12.84
N ASN A 113 11.95 -12.03 11.94
CA ASN A 113 12.37 -10.94 11.07
C ASN A 113 11.24 -9.92 10.92
N GLU A 114 11.57 -8.65 10.91
CA GLU A 114 10.63 -7.56 10.64
C GLU A 114 10.70 -7.11 9.18
N ASN A 115 9.62 -6.52 8.67
CA ASN A 115 9.59 -5.86 7.36
C ASN A 115 10.04 -6.73 6.16
N ILE A 116 9.87 -8.05 6.25
CA ILE A 116 10.19 -8.97 5.16
C ILE A 116 9.13 -8.95 4.08
N PHE A 117 9.47 -9.49 2.91
CA PHE A 117 8.56 -9.66 1.79
C PHE A 117 8.31 -11.13 1.52
N VAL A 118 7.08 -11.48 1.17
CA VAL A 118 6.73 -12.84 0.72
C VAL A 118 5.82 -12.77 -0.50
N ILE A 119 5.70 -13.88 -1.23
CA ILE A 119 4.80 -13.99 -2.38
C ILE A 119 3.44 -14.44 -1.87
N GLU A 120 2.38 -13.68 -2.13
CA GLU A 120 1.02 -13.97 -1.64
C GLU A 120 0.57 -15.39 -1.98
N ASN A 121 0.81 -15.86 -3.21
CA ASN A 121 0.39 -17.19 -3.64
C ASN A 121 1.07 -18.35 -2.87
N GLU A 122 2.23 -18.13 -2.25
CA GLU A 122 2.94 -19.14 -1.43
C GLU A 122 2.44 -19.20 0.03
N TRP A 123 1.53 -18.30 0.40
CA TRP A 123 1.00 -18.13 1.74
C TRP A 123 -0.52 -18.24 1.72
N ASP A 124 -1.07 -18.80 2.78
CA ASP A 124 -2.50 -18.87 3.02
C ASP A 124 -2.86 -17.79 4.03
N CYS A 125 -3.55 -16.77 3.55
CA CYS A 125 -3.86 -15.59 4.31
C CYS A 125 -5.36 -15.51 4.53
N ASN A 126 -5.77 -15.37 5.79
CA ASN A 126 -7.18 -15.16 6.10
C ASN A 126 -7.46 -13.66 6.12
N SER A 127 -8.05 -13.14 5.05
CA SER A 127 -8.61 -11.79 5.04
C SER A 127 -9.90 -11.78 5.86
N ASN A 128 -9.83 -11.34 7.12
CA ASN A 128 -11.01 -10.96 7.88
C ASN A 128 -11.62 -9.67 7.33
#